data_AF-A0A2I1HBT1-F1
#
_entry.id   AF-A0A2I1HBT1-F1
#
_cell.length_a   1.000
_cell.length_b   1.000
_cell.length_c   1.000
_cell.angle_alpha   90.00
_cell.angle_beta   90.00
_cell.angle_gamma   90.00
#
_symmetry.space_group_name_H-M   'P 1'
#
loop_
_entity.id
_entity.type
_entity.pdbx_description
1 polymer ?
#
loop_
_entity_poly.entity_id
_entity_poly.type
_entity_poly.pdbx_seq_one_letter_code
_entity_poly.pdbx_strand_id
1 'polypeptide(L)'
;MSFIFNVLIIPKVEYRAQMIILTEDECNSLIAPFRMLYKNKMGLARTAPNALMHTREFYNLKNFSDNQLQAKLTNFIIQLNDNNELGQITRIRLYNLQELLLLVNDPLLSLTVNDIIKYKKIFRAQLKNSFLIENIFLMKIHGFEVKNNNELTKYLMNVPGDDIKIKDVVGDEIFFKNILSLKKLNIVFLDQILTLDGKNMLIFKEIFNKKYNQFGSHNKSLVKKSWEELENKILINSESGRKIKKEIYDIVSHDLAKNLKGTDIKSVATDPLSWKSFVAV
;
A
#
# COMPACT_ATOMS: atom_id res chain seq x y z
N MET A 1 -17.36 -27.53 -29.06
CA MET A 1 -17.76 -26.60 -27.98
C MET A 1 -16.56 -26.20 -27.12
N SER A 2 -15.76 -27.13 -26.60
CA SER A 2 -14.56 -26.83 -25.79
C SER A 2 -13.59 -25.84 -26.46
N PHE A 3 -13.35 -25.99 -27.76
CA PHE A 3 -12.57 -25.03 -28.55
C PHE A 3 -13.13 -23.60 -28.48
N ILE A 4 -14.43 -23.42 -28.74
CA ILE A 4 -15.11 -22.11 -28.67
C ILE A 4 -14.94 -21.51 -27.27
N PHE A 5 -15.08 -22.32 -26.23
CA PHE A 5 -14.93 -21.84 -24.86
C PHE A 5 -13.50 -21.39 -24.56
N ASN A 6 -12.52 -22.26 -24.78
CA ASN A 6 -11.13 -22.00 -24.44
C ASN A 6 -10.48 -20.91 -25.31
N VAL A 7 -10.83 -20.83 -26.60
CA VAL A 7 -10.17 -19.95 -27.58
C VAL A 7 -10.94 -18.65 -27.81
N LEU A 8 -12.26 -18.63 -27.66
CA LEU A 8 -13.05 -17.42 -27.93
C LEU A 8 -13.68 -16.82 -26.67
N ILE A 9 -14.31 -17.63 -25.82
CA ILE A 9 -15.06 -17.11 -24.68
C ILE A 9 -14.12 -16.62 -23.58
N ILE A 10 -13.15 -17.45 -23.17
CA ILE A 10 -12.19 -17.08 -22.12
C ILE A 10 -11.45 -15.77 -22.49
N PRO A 11 -10.82 -15.63 -23.68
CA PRO A 11 -10.12 -14.40 -24.01
C PRO A 11 -11.04 -13.18 -24.09
N LYS A 12 -12.29 -13.34 -24.57
CA LYS A 12 -13.26 -12.23 -24.60
C LYS A 12 -13.63 -11.75 -23.21
N VAL A 13 -13.86 -12.67 -22.28
CA VAL A 13 -14.17 -12.32 -20.88
C VAL A 13 -12.94 -11.69 -20.23
N GLU A 14 -11.76 -12.27 -20.43
CA GLU A 14 -10.50 -11.78 -19.89
C GLU A 14 -10.19 -10.35 -20.35
N TYR A 15 -10.40 -10.07 -21.64
CA TYR A 15 -10.27 -8.74 -22.21
C TYR A 15 -11.24 -7.74 -21.56
N ARG A 16 -12.52 -8.11 -21.40
CA ARG A 16 -13.51 -7.24 -20.73
C ARG A 16 -13.20 -7.02 -19.26
N ALA A 17 -12.61 -8.01 -18.61
CA ALA A 17 -12.21 -7.94 -17.20
C ALA A 17 -10.79 -7.40 -17.02
N GLN A 18 -10.13 -6.79 -18.03
CA GLN A 18 -8.69 -6.49 -17.96
C GLN A 18 -8.27 -5.71 -16.70
N MET A 19 -9.08 -4.74 -16.26
CA MET A 19 -8.81 -3.88 -15.10
C MET A 19 -9.48 -4.35 -13.80
N ILE A 20 -10.21 -5.47 -13.83
CA ILE A 20 -10.97 -5.99 -12.70
C ILE A 20 -10.48 -7.40 -12.38
N ILE A 21 -10.35 -7.72 -11.11
CA ILE A 21 -10.06 -9.07 -10.66
C ILE A 21 -11.33 -9.61 -10.04
N LEU A 22 -11.90 -10.63 -10.67
CA LEU A 22 -13.07 -11.33 -10.19
C LEU A 22 -12.67 -12.31 -9.10
N THR A 23 -13.48 -12.40 -8.06
CA THR A 23 -13.37 -13.43 -7.02
C THR A 23 -13.68 -14.81 -7.59
N GLU A 24 -13.27 -15.87 -6.88
CA GLU A 24 -13.53 -17.24 -7.31
C GLU A 24 -15.03 -17.54 -7.42
N ASP A 25 -15.85 -16.99 -6.52
CA ASP A 25 -17.31 -17.13 -6.54
C ASP A 25 -17.93 -16.43 -7.76
N GLU A 26 -17.48 -15.22 -8.08
CA GLU A 26 -17.89 -14.50 -9.29
C GLU A 26 -17.49 -15.26 -10.56
N CYS A 27 -16.27 -15.82 -10.59
CA CYS A 27 -15.80 -16.68 -11.67
C CYS A 27 -16.69 -17.93 -11.82
N ASN A 28 -17.03 -18.58 -10.71
CA ASN A 28 -17.86 -19.78 -10.67
C ASN A 28 -19.30 -19.49 -11.12
N SER A 29 -19.85 -18.35 -10.70
CA SER A 29 -21.18 -17.88 -11.15
C SER A 29 -21.19 -17.59 -12.64
N LEU A 30 -20.16 -16.90 -13.15
CA LEU A 30 -20.03 -16.55 -14.56
C LEU A 30 -19.95 -17.79 -15.47
N ILE A 31 -19.25 -18.84 -15.03
CA ILE A 31 -19.03 -20.06 -15.82
C ILE A 31 -20.12 -21.12 -15.61
N ALA A 32 -20.93 -21.01 -14.54
CA ALA A 32 -22.02 -21.94 -14.22
C ALA A 32 -22.99 -22.20 -15.40
N PRO A 33 -23.51 -21.18 -16.12
CA PRO A 33 -24.40 -21.44 -17.26
C PRO A 33 -23.71 -22.23 -18.36
N PHE A 34 -22.42 -21.97 -18.61
CA PHE A 34 -21.64 -22.74 -19.58
C PHE A 34 -21.50 -24.19 -19.13
N ARG A 35 -21.09 -24.44 -17.88
CA ARG A 35 -20.98 -25.80 -17.31
C ARG A 35 -22.30 -26.56 -17.45
N MET A 36 -23.44 -25.92 -17.19
CA MET A 36 -24.77 -26.53 -17.33
C MET A 36 -25.10 -26.88 -18.78
N LEU A 37 -24.87 -25.95 -19.72
CA LEU A 37 -25.04 -26.22 -21.16
C LEU A 37 -24.18 -27.39 -21.63
N TYR A 38 -22.95 -27.50 -21.13
CA TYR A 38 -22.06 -28.62 -21.42
C TYR A 38 -22.58 -29.95 -20.89
N LYS A 39 -23.00 -30.02 -19.62
CA LYS A 39 -23.56 -31.24 -19.03
C LYS A 39 -24.78 -31.71 -19.81
N ASN A 40 -25.69 -30.79 -20.12
CA ASN A 40 -26.91 -31.09 -20.88
C ASN A 40 -26.60 -31.63 -22.28
N LYS A 41 -25.62 -31.03 -22.98
CA LYS A 41 -25.21 -31.50 -24.32
C LYS A 41 -24.61 -32.91 -24.31
N MET A 42 -24.19 -33.42 -23.16
CA MET A 42 -23.56 -34.74 -23.04
C MET A 42 -24.45 -35.79 -22.41
N GLY A 43 -25.70 -35.42 -22.11
CA GLY A 43 -26.60 -36.28 -21.36
C GLY A 43 -26.10 -36.56 -19.94
N LEU A 44 -25.17 -35.73 -19.42
CA LEU A 44 -24.73 -35.85 -18.03
C LEU A 44 -25.80 -35.26 -17.11
N ALA A 45 -25.99 -35.89 -15.97
CA ALA A 45 -26.85 -35.34 -14.92
C ALA A 45 -26.35 -33.93 -14.51
N ARG A 46 -27.30 -33.04 -14.16
CA ARG A 46 -26.96 -31.69 -13.68
C ARG A 46 -25.99 -31.71 -12.48
N THR A 47 -26.13 -32.75 -11.65
CA THR A 47 -25.34 -33.04 -10.44
C THR A 47 -23.97 -33.66 -10.73
N ALA A 48 -23.63 -33.96 -11.98
CA ALA A 48 -22.34 -34.54 -12.32
C ALA A 48 -21.18 -33.66 -11.80
N PRO A 49 -20.07 -34.24 -11.30
CA PRO A 49 -18.96 -33.45 -10.78
C PRO A 49 -18.40 -32.46 -11.82
N ASN A 50 -18.17 -31.21 -11.41
CA ASN A 50 -17.62 -30.18 -12.31
C ASN A 50 -16.19 -30.50 -12.75
N ALA A 51 -15.44 -31.27 -11.96
CA ALA A 51 -14.07 -31.70 -12.25
C ALA A 51 -13.96 -32.45 -13.59
N LEU A 52 -14.99 -33.22 -13.98
CA LEU A 52 -15.04 -33.94 -15.25
C LEU A 52 -14.89 -33.04 -16.48
N MET A 53 -15.22 -31.75 -16.34
CA MET A 53 -15.10 -30.80 -17.44
C MET A 53 -13.66 -30.31 -17.63
N HIS A 54 -12.87 -30.33 -16.56
CA HIS A 54 -11.51 -29.80 -16.51
C HIS A 54 -10.45 -30.87 -16.85
N THR A 55 -10.80 -32.15 -16.70
CA THR A 55 -9.93 -33.29 -17.04
C THR A 55 -9.62 -33.35 -18.54
N ARG A 56 -8.39 -33.76 -18.85
CA ARG A 56 -7.82 -33.76 -20.20
C ARG A 56 -8.45 -34.82 -21.09
N GLU A 57 -8.87 -35.92 -20.47
CA GLU A 57 -9.51 -37.10 -21.06
C GLU A 57 -10.95 -36.83 -21.52
N PHE A 58 -11.52 -35.71 -21.07
CA PHE A 58 -12.86 -35.28 -21.45
C PHE A 58 -12.78 -34.04 -22.34
N TYR A 59 -13.08 -32.85 -21.80
CA TYR A 59 -13.19 -31.63 -22.60
C TYR A 59 -12.06 -30.64 -22.41
N ASN A 60 -11.19 -30.88 -21.42
CA ASN A 60 -10.05 -30.01 -21.12
C ASN A 60 -10.47 -28.52 -21.06
N LEU A 61 -11.63 -28.24 -20.43
CA LEU A 61 -12.07 -26.87 -20.24
C LEU A 61 -11.12 -26.21 -19.24
N LYS A 62 -10.47 -25.13 -19.67
CA LYS A 62 -9.58 -24.41 -18.75
C LYS A 62 -10.40 -23.84 -17.60
N ASN A 63 -9.86 -23.94 -16.40
CA ASN A 63 -10.45 -23.26 -15.26
C ASN A 63 -10.30 -21.74 -15.46
N PHE A 64 -11.41 -21.03 -15.37
CA PHE A 64 -11.42 -19.59 -15.61
C PHE A 64 -10.75 -18.82 -14.47
N SER A 65 -10.91 -19.28 -13.22
CA SER A 65 -10.23 -18.68 -12.05
C SER A 65 -8.71 -18.76 -12.23
N ASP A 66 -8.19 -19.96 -12.52
CA ASP A 66 -6.75 -20.20 -12.69
C ASP A 66 -6.18 -19.44 -13.89
N ASN A 67 -6.91 -19.43 -15.02
CA ASN A 67 -6.50 -18.65 -16.20
C ASN A 67 -6.44 -17.15 -15.90
N GLN A 68 -7.45 -16.62 -15.21
CA GLN A 68 -7.47 -15.21 -14.82
C GLN A 68 -6.28 -14.90 -13.91
N LEU A 69 -6.04 -15.73 -12.89
CA LEU A 69 -4.90 -15.57 -11.99
C LEU A 69 -3.58 -15.51 -12.78
N GLN A 70 -3.34 -16.48 -13.66
CA GLN A 70 -2.13 -16.54 -14.48
C GLN A 70 -1.99 -15.30 -15.35
N ALA A 71 -3.05 -14.90 -16.05
CA ALA A 71 -3.03 -13.73 -16.92
C ALA A 71 -2.78 -12.43 -16.17
N LYS A 72 -3.46 -12.21 -15.03
CA LYS A 72 -3.31 -11.00 -14.21
C LYS A 72 -1.89 -10.86 -13.68
N LEU A 73 -1.37 -11.92 -13.07
CA LEU A 73 -0.03 -11.90 -12.51
C LEU A 73 1.03 -11.72 -13.59
N THR A 74 0.90 -12.42 -14.72
CA THR A 74 1.84 -12.29 -15.85
C THR A 74 1.84 -10.85 -16.39
N ASN A 75 0.67 -10.27 -16.64
CA ASN A 75 0.56 -8.90 -17.12
C ASN A 75 1.09 -7.89 -16.10
N PHE A 76 0.84 -8.10 -14.81
CA PHE A 76 1.33 -7.20 -13.76
C PHE A 76 2.86 -7.26 -13.64
N ILE A 77 3.47 -8.44 -13.71
CA ILE A 77 4.94 -8.60 -13.71
C ILE A 77 5.55 -7.91 -14.94
N ILE A 78 4.95 -8.07 -16.12
CA ILE A 78 5.39 -7.37 -17.34
C ILE A 78 5.32 -5.85 -17.14
N GLN A 79 4.23 -5.33 -16.55
CA GLN A 79 4.09 -3.90 -16.26
C GLN A 79 5.14 -3.37 -15.27
N LEU A 80 5.48 -4.14 -14.25
CA LEU A 80 6.50 -3.75 -13.26
C LEU A 80 7.91 -3.71 -13.86
N ASN A 81 8.20 -4.63 -14.78
CA ASN A 81 9.50 -4.75 -15.44
C ASN A 81 9.64 -3.90 -16.70
N ASP A 82 8.57 -3.25 -17.15
CA ASP A 82 8.62 -2.39 -18.33
C ASP A 82 9.39 -1.10 -18.02
N ASN A 83 10.25 -0.70 -18.96
CA ASN A 83 11.02 0.54 -18.87
C ASN A 83 10.40 1.68 -19.69
N ASN A 84 9.35 1.38 -20.47
CA ASN A 84 8.66 2.36 -21.30
C ASN A 84 7.58 3.10 -20.51
N GLU A 85 6.69 3.80 -21.24
CA GLU A 85 5.60 4.60 -20.68
C GLU A 85 4.69 3.81 -19.74
N LEU A 86 4.40 2.55 -20.05
CA LEU A 86 3.53 1.70 -19.23
C LEU A 86 4.17 1.42 -17.86
N GLY A 87 5.48 1.14 -17.83
CA GLY A 87 6.25 1.04 -16.59
C GLY A 87 6.24 2.35 -15.78
N GLN A 88 6.44 3.50 -16.44
CA GLN A 88 6.43 4.80 -15.77
C GLN A 88 5.07 5.14 -15.16
N ILE A 89 3.97 4.91 -15.90
CA ILE A 89 2.61 5.09 -15.38
C ILE A 89 2.36 4.16 -14.18
N THR A 90 2.85 2.92 -14.24
CA THR A 90 2.71 1.96 -13.14
C THR A 90 3.44 2.44 -11.90
N ARG A 91 4.68 2.95 -12.03
CA ARG A 91 5.45 3.55 -10.94
C ARG A 91 4.74 4.76 -10.32
N ILE A 92 4.21 5.68 -11.13
CA ILE A 92 3.45 6.84 -10.63
C ILE A 92 2.22 6.38 -9.84
N ARG A 93 1.50 5.36 -10.33
CA ARG A 93 0.34 4.82 -9.61
C ARG A 93 0.73 4.10 -8.32
N LEU A 94 1.88 3.43 -8.28
CA LEU A 94 2.43 2.85 -7.04
C LEU A 94 2.78 3.95 -6.03
N TYR A 95 3.36 5.06 -6.47
CA TYR A 95 3.63 6.22 -5.61
C TYR A 95 2.33 6.83 -5.05
N ASN A 96 1.31 7.00 -5.90
CA ASN A 96 0.00 7.47 -5.44
C ASN A 96 -0.64 6.50 -4.43
N LEU A 97 -0.45 5.20 -4.61
CA LEU A 97 -0.90 4.18 -3.65
C LEU A 97 -0.11 4.28 -2.34
N GLN A 98 1.20 4.47 -2.41
CA GLN A 98 2.08 4.66 -1.26
C GLN A 98 1.63 5.86 -0.41
N GLU A 99 1.39 7.01 -1.05
CA GLU A 99 0.87 8.21 -0.38
C GLU A 99 -0.54 7.98 0.19
N LEU A 100 -1.41 7.29 -0.56
CA LEU A 100 -2.76 6.99 -0.09
C LEU A 100 -2.74 6.20 1.23
N LEU A 101 -1.81 5.26 1.36
CA LEU A 101 -1.69 4.31 2.47
C LEU A 101 -0.72 4.76 3.58
N LEU A 102 -0.05 5.91 3.42
CA LEU A 102 1.02 6.39 4.31
C LEU A 102 2.17 5.38 4.49
N LEU A 103 2.61 4.76 3.40
CA LEU A 103 3.70 3.80 3.43
C LEU A 103 5.05 4.51 3.28
N VAL A 104 6.02 4.11 4.11
CA VAL A 104 7.40 4.63 4.02
C VAL A 104 8.18 3.98 2.89
N ASN A 105 7.99 2.68 2.71
CA ASN A 105 8.69 1.86 1.73
C ASN A 105 7.74 1.50 0.58
N ASP A 106 8.32 0.92 -0.48
CA ASP A 106 7.57 0.41 -1.63
C ASP A 106 6.35 -0.46 -1.20
N PRO A 107 5.13 -0.17 -1.71
CA PRO A 107 3.94 -0.98 -1.48
C PRO A 107 4.12 -2.47 -1.79
N LEU A 108 4.95 -2.83 -2.77
CA LEU A 108 5.20 -4.23 -3.16
C LEU A 108 5.95 -5.02 -2.08
N LEU A 109 6.84 -4.35 -1.36
CA LEU A 109 7.68 -4.96 -0.33
C LEU A 109 7.02 -4.89 1.05
N SER A 110 6.45 -3.73 1.38
CA SER A 110 6.00 -3.41 2.74
C SER A 110 4.63 -4.00 3.12
N LEU A 111 3.73 -4.22 2.16
CA LEU A 111 2.36 -4.64 2.46
C LEU A 111 2.27 -6.14 2.74
N THR A 112 1.68 -6.48 3.88
CA THR A 112 1.23 -7.84 4.21
C THR A 112 -0.23 -8.06 3.80
N VAL A 113 -0.65 -9.32 3.68
CA VAL A 113 -2.05 -9.69 3.38
C VAL A 113 -3.01 -9.08 4.40
N ASN A 114 -2.65 -9.13 5.69
CA ASN A 114 -3.46 -8.58 6.78
C ASN A 114 -3.55 -7.05 6.71
N ASP A 115 -2.46 -6.36 6.39
CA ASP A 115 -2.47 -4.91 6.19
C ASP A 115 -3.42 -4.53 5.06
N ILE A 116 -3.35 -5.20 3.90
CA ILE A 116 -4.21 -4.92 2.74
C ILE A 116 -5.70 -5.04 3.12
N ILE A 117 -6.07 -6.07 3.89
CA ILE A 117 -7.45 -6.26 4.37
C ILE A 117 -7.87 -5.09 5.27
N LYS A 118 -7.02 -4.67 6.21
CA LYS A 118 -7.29 -3.51 7.09
C LYS A 118 -7.45 -2.23 6.27
N TYR A 119 -6.55 -1.97 5.33
CA TYR A 119 -6.61 -0.79 4.45
C TYR A 119 -7.87 -0.77 3.58
N LYS A 120 -8.27 -1.91 2.98
CA LYS A 120 -9.53 -2.02 2.22
C LYS A 120 -10.76 -1.71 3.08
N LYS A 121 -10.76 -2.11 4.36
CA LYS A 121 -11.87 -1.81 5.29
C LYS A 121 -12.00 -0.32 5.60
N ILE A 122 -10.88 0.41 5.62
CA ILE A 122 -10.82 1.84 5.95
C ILE A 122 -11.08 2.69 4.69
N PHE A 123 -10.35 2.43 3.61
CA PHE A 123 -10.42 3.17 2.35
C PHE A 123 -11.33 2.48 1.33
N ARG A 124 -12.57 2.16 1.74
CA ARG A 124 -13.50 1.36 0.92
C ARG A 124 -13.77 1.97 -0.44
N ALA A 125 -14.00 3.29 -0.51
CA ALA A 125 -14.36 3.95 -1.76
C ALA A 125 -13.17 4.02 -2.73
N GLN A 126 -11.97 4.29 -2.23
CA GLN A 126 -10.76 4.50 -3.04
C GLN A 126 -10.11 3.19 -3.49
N LEU A 127 -10.21 2.13 -2.68
CA LEU A 127 -9.58 0.84 -2.96
C LEU A 127 -10.53 -0.21 -3.54
N LYS A 128 -11.83 0.10 -3.69
CA LYS A 128 -12.79 -0.83 -4.31
C LYS A 128 -12.36 -1.15 -5.74
N ASN A 129 -12.15 -2.44 -6.01
CA ASN A 129 -11.76 -2.98 -7.31
C ASN A 129 -10.53 -2.27 -7.92
N SER A 130 -9.62 -1.76 -7.08
CA SER A 130 -8.40 -1.13 -7.57
C SER A 130 -7.47 -2.21 -8.13
N PHE A 131 -7.18 -2.11 -9.42
CA PHE A 131 -6.33 -3.07 -10.13
C PHE A 131 -4.99 -3.31 -9.43
N LEU A 132 -4.32 -2.25 -8.96
CA LEU A 132 -3.00 -2.36 -8.32
C LEU A 132 -3.06 -3.12 -6.99
N ILE A 133 -3.93 -2.70 -6.07
CA ILE A 133 -3.99 -3.33 -4.74
C ILE A 133 -4.44 -4.78 -4.84
N GLU A 134 -5.31 -5.09 -5.80
CA GLU A 134 -5.81 -6.46 -6.00
C GLU A 134 -4.73 -7.37 -6.60
N ASN A 135 -3.92 -6.88 -7.55
CA ASN A 135 -2.77 -7.65 -8.05
C ASN A 135 -1.71 -7.87 -6.97
N ILE A 136 -1.42 -6.86 -6.15
CA ILE A 136 -0.50 -7.02 -5.01
C ILE A 136 -1.03 -8.05 -4.01
N PHE A 137 -2.34 -8.01 -3.73
CA PHE A 137 -3.00 -8.98 -2.87
C PHE A 137 -2.90 -10.41 -3.41
N LEU A 138 -3.18 -10.61 -4.71
CA LEU A 138 -3.02 -11.91 -5.38
C LEU A 138 -1.58 -12.41 -5.31
N MET A 139 -0.60 -11.56 -5.62
CA MET A 139 0.81 -11.92 -5.54
C MET A 139 1.20 -12.44 -4.15
N LYS A 140 0.79 -11.73 -3.09
CA LYS A 140 1.11 -12.10 -1.72
C LYS A 140 0.43 -13.39 -1.27
N ILE A 141 -0.84 -13.60 -1.65
CA ILE A 141 -1.56 -14.85 -1.36
C ILE A 141 -0.88 -16.05 -1.99
N HIS A 142 -0.40 -15.91 -3.22
CA HIS A 142 0.25 -16.99 -3.96
C HIS A 142 1.77 -17.07 -3.74
N GLY A 143 2.31 -16.34 -2.77
CA GLY A 143 3.73 -16.45 -2.37
C GLY A 143 4.73 -15.84 -3.35
N PHE A 144 4.31 -14.93 -4.23
CA PHE A 144 5.23 -14.21 -5.10
C PHE A 144 5.97 -13.12 -4.33
N GLU A 145 7.30 -13.23 -4.29
CA GLU A 145 8.18 -12.21 -3.74
C GLU A 145 8.76 -11.34 -4.86
N VAL A 146 8.66 -10.02 -4.69
CA VAL A 146 9.34 -9.05 -5.55
C VAL A 146 10.69 -8.75 -4.92
N LYS A 147 11.77 -8.90 -5.68
CA LYS A 147 13.12 -8.48 -5.27
C LYS A 147 13.56 -7.35 -6.18
N ASN A 148 13.99 -6.24 -5.57
CA ASN A 148 14.59 -5.14 -6.32
C ASN A 148 16.10 -5.40 -6.41
N ASN A 149 16.54 -5.92 -7.55
CA ASN A 149 17.94 -6.27 -7.79
C ASN A 149 18.79 -5.07 -8.22
N ASN A 150 18.15 -3.93 -8.51
CA ASN A 150 18.83 -2.71 -8.97
C ASN A 150 19.05 -1.76 -7.79
N GLU A 151 20.31 -1.60 -7.37
CA GLU A 151 20.69 -0.72 -6.25
C GLU A 151 20.27 0.74 -6.49
N LEU A 152 20.31 1.21 -7.75
CA LEU A 152 19.91 2.55 -8.15
C LEU A 152 18.41 2.83 -7.96
N THR A 153 17.56 1.81 -8.09
CA THR A 153 16.10 1.94 -7.94
C THR A 153 15.60 1.51 -6.57
N LYS A 154 16.49 0.99 -5.71
CA LYS A 154 16.17 0.45 -4.38
C LYS A 154 15.56 1.49 -3.45
N TYR A 155 15.93 2.75 -3.61
CA TYR A 155 15.51 3.87 -2.75
C TYR A 155 14.50 4.81 -3.41
N LEU A 156 14.11 4.55 -4.67
CA LEU A 156 13.32 5.49 -5.48
C LEU A 156 11.89 5.69 -4.96
N MET A 157 11.36 4.69 -4.25
CA MET A 157 10.05 4.72 -3.59
C MET A 157 10.17 4.78 -2.06
N ASN A 158 11.32 5.17 -1.51
CA ASN A 158 11.43 5.38 -0.07
C ASN A 158 11.12 6.84 0.24
N VAL A 159 10.16 7.07 1.14
CA VAL A 159 9.88 8.43 1.62
C VAL A 159 11.11 8.91 2.40
N PRO A 160 11.72 10.05 2.02
CA PRO A 160 12.83 10.60 2.79
C PRO A 160 12.33 11.01 4.18
N GLY A 161 13.07 10.65 5.21
CA GLY A 161 12.66 10.83 6.61
C GLY A 161 13.58 10.16 7.60
N ASP A 162 13.22 10.27 8.87
CA ASP A 162 13.87 9.57 9.97
C ASP A 162 13.58 8.06 9.93
N ASP A 163 14.39 7.24 10.59
CA ASP A 163 14.24 5.78 10.51
C ASP A 163 13.01 5.26 11.30
N ILE A 164 12.46 6.07 12.21
CA ILE A 164 11.42 5.66 13.15
C ILE A 164 10.03 6.01 12.62
N LYS A 165 9.27 4.97 12.26
CA LYS A 165 7.89 5.10 11.77
C LYS A 165 6.92 5.20 12.94
N ILE A 166 5.87 6.00 12.78
CA ILE A 166 4.80 6.09 13.79
C ILE A 166 4.11 4.75 14.02
N LYS A 167 3.96 3.94 12.98
CA LYS A 167 3.35 2.61 13.07
C LYS A 167 4.11 1.73 14.09
N ASP A 168 5.43 1.81 14.09
CA ASP A 168 6.29 0.95 14.94
C ASP A 168 6.22 1.39 16.42
N VAL A 169 6.07 2.70 16.67
CA VAL A 169 5.97 3.26 18.04
C VAL A 169 4.59 3.05 18.66
N VAL A 170 3.54 3.33 17.89
CA VAL A 170 2.16 3.36 18.39
C VAL A 170 1.49 1.99 18.24
N GLY A 171 2.05 1.10 17.43
CA GLY A 171 1.51 -0.22 17.14
C GLY A 171 0.31 -0.20 16.20
N ASP A 172 0.04 -1.36 15.60
CA ASP A 172 -0.94 -1.56 14.54
C ASP A 172 -2.34 -1.04 14.85
N GLU A 173 -2.90 -1.39 16.01
CA GLU A 173 -4.32 -1.13 16.31
C GLU A 173 -4.62 0.37 16.35
N ILE A 174 -3.80 1.13 17.07
CA ILE A 174 -3.98 2.57 17.24
C ILE A 174 -3.59 3.30 15.94
N PHE A 175 -2.60 2.80 15.21
CA PHE A 175 -2.24 3.33 13.90
C PHE A 175 -3.42 3.25 12.92
N PHE A 176 -4.00 2.06 12.73
CA PHE A 176 -5.11 1.87 11.79
C PHE A 176 -6.38 2.61 12.22
N LYS A 177 -6.63 2.75 13.53
CA LYS A 177 -7.75 3.55 14.05
C LYS A 177 -7.61 5.04 13.69
N ASN A 178 -6.38 5.57 13.72
CA ASN A 178 -6.11 7.00 13.58
C ASN A 178 -5.53 7.40 12.20
N ILE A 179 -5.44 6.46 11.26
CA ILE A 179 -4.76 6.64 9.97
C ILE A 179 -5.32 7.79 9.12
N LEU A 180 -6.63 8.02 9.16
CA LEU A 180 -7.27 9.13 8.42
C LEU A 180 -6.82 10.50 8.96
N SER A 181 -6.59 10.60 10.26
CA SER A 181 -6.11 11.82 10.92
C SER A 181 -4.63 12.04 10.63
N LEU A 182 -3.81 10.99 10.74
CA LEU A 182 -2.39 11.00 10.35
C LEU A 182 -2.23 11.41 8.89
N LYS A 183 -3.07 10.87 7.99
CA LYS A 183 -3.04 11.18 6.55
C LYS A 183 -3.39 12.63 6.28
N LYS A 184 -4.44 13.14 6.92
CA LYS A 184 -4.79 14.56 6.83
C LYS A 184 -3.64 15.45 7.31
N LEU A 185 -2.90 15.01 8.33
CA LEU A 185 -1.77 15.73 8.88
C LEU A 185 -0.45 15.50 8.11
N ASN A 186 -0.43 14.57 7.17
CA ASN A 186 0.76 14.11 6.44
C ASN A 186 1.90 13.66 7.37
N ILE A 187 1.54 12.94 8.43
CA ILE A 187 2.48 12.45 9.44
C ILE A 187 2.74 10.95 9.20
N VAL A 188 4.00 10.62 9.03
CA VAL A 188 4.54 9.29 8.70
C VAL A 188 5.61 8.87 9.73
N PHE A 189 6.47 9.81 10.12
CA PHE A 189 7.62 9.60 11.00
C PHE A 189 7.41 10.24 12.38
N LEU A 190 8.13 9.74 13.38
CA LEU A 190 8.01 10.22 14.75
C LEU A 190 8.56 11.65 14.91
N ASP A 191 9.69 11.97 14.29
CA ASP A 191 10.34 13.30 14.32
C ASP A 191 9.38 14.46 13.99
N GLN A 192 8.42 14.24 13.08
CA GLN A 192 7.43 15.23 12.64
C GLN A 192 6.52 15.73 13.77
N ILE A 193 6.39 14.95 14.85
CA ILE A 193 5.54 15.29 15.99
C ILE A 193 6.35 15.74 17.21
N LEU A 194 7.67 15.74 17.12
CA LEU A 194 8.58 16.12 18.19
C LEU A 194 9.14 17.54 18.01
N THR A 195 9.61 18.10 19.13
CA THR A 195 10.47 19.29 19.13
C THR A 195 11.81 18.97 18.48
N LEU A 196 12.53 20.00 18.00
CA LEU A 196 13.85 19.85 17.36
C LEU A 196 14.85 19.05 18.22
N ASP A 197 14.74 19.17 19.54
CA ASP A 197 15.61 18.47 20.50
C ASP A 197 15.21 17.00 20.74
N GLY A 198 14.13 16.51 20.11
CA GLY A 198 13.62 15.14 20.28
C GLY A 198 13.05 14.81 21.66
N LYS A 199 13.07 15.74 22.62
CA LYS A 199 12.69 15.48 24.03
C LYS A 199 11.19 15.58 24.31
N ASN A 200 10.50 16.50 23.63
CA ASN A 200 9.10 16.80 23.90
C ASN A 200 8.25 16.64 22.64
N MET A 201 6.97 16.32 22.83
CA MET A 201 5.99 16.25 21.75
C MET A 201 5.34 17.62 21.53
N LEU A 202 5.24 18.03 20.26
CA LEU A 202 4.60 19.28 19.87
C LEU A 202 3.12 19.32 20.28
N ILE A 203 2.61 20.52 20.50
CA ILE A 203 1.20 20.75 20.81
C ILE A 203 0.39 20.57 19.52
N PHE A 204 -0.82 20.02 19.62
CA PHE A 204 -1.70 19.81 18.46
C PHE A 204 -1.88 21.07 17.59
N LYS A 205 -1.98 22.25 18.22
CA LYS A 205 -2.09 23.54 17.52
C LYS A 205 -0.87 23.84 16.64
N GLU A 206 0.33 23.51 17.12
CA GLU A 206 1.59 23.71 16.39
C GLU A 206 1.67 22.79 15.17
N ILE A 207 1.31 21.52 15.35
CA ILE A 207 1.28 20.53 14.25
C ILE A 207 0.22 20.87 13.22
N PHE A 208 -0.96 21.31 13.67
CA PHE A 208 -2.01 21.74 12.76
C PHE A 208 -1.59 22.96 11.93
N ASN A 209 -0.86 23.89 12.54
CA ASN A 209 -0.38 25.12 11.89
C ASN A 209 0.85 24.90 11.00
N LYS A 210 1.63 23.83 11.21
CA LYS A 210 2.73 23.41 10.31
C LYS A 210 2.26 22.98 8.91
N LYS A 211 0.96 22.85 8.68
CA LYS A 211 0.42 22.57 7.35
C LYS A 211 0.55 23.79 6.45
N TYR A 212 1.35 23.65 5.39
CA TYR A 212 1.35 24.59 4.28
C TYR A 212 0.06 24.53 3.42
N ASN A 213 -0.82 23.54 3.65
CA ASN A 213 -2.09 23.40 2.92
C ASN A 213 -3.28 23.95 3.73
N GLN A 214 -3.94 24.98 3.18
CA GLN A 214 -5.19 25.54 3.69
C GLN A 214 -6.32 24.49 3.60
N PHE A 215 -6.66 23.83 4.72
CA PHE A 215 -7.86 22.98 4.81
C PHE A 215 -8.93 23.63 5.70
N GLY A 216 -10.12 23.83 5.12
CA GLY A 216 -11.29 24.36 5.79
C GLY A 216 -11.85 23.41 6.86
N SER A 217 -11.71 23.84 8.12
CA SER A 217 -12.43 23.59 9.39
C SER A 217 -13.33 22.35 9.67
N HIS A 218 -13.83 21.58 8.70
CA HIS A 218 -14.99 20.69 8.89
C HIS A 218 -14.70 19.38 9.66
N ASN A 219 -13.43 19.08 10.00
CA ASN A 219 -13.04 17.81 10.64
C ASN A 219 -12.11 17.97 11.87
N LYS A 220 -12.01 19.17 12.44
CA LYS A 220 -11.06 19.44 13.54
C LYS A 220 -11.28 18.58 14.78
N SER A 221 -12.54 18.32 15.15
CA SER A 221 -12.90 17.56 16.35
C SER A 221 -12.48 16.08 16.27
N LEU A 222 -12.67 15.44 15.11
CA LEU A 222 -12.25 14.05 14.89
C LEU A 222 -10.72 13.91 14.93
N VAL A 223 -10.02 14.83 14.25
CA VAL A 223 -8.54 14.84 14.26
C VAL A 223 -8.01 15.07 15.69
N LYS A 224 -8.67 15.92 16.48
CA LYS A 224 -8.30 16.18 17.88
C LYS A 224 -8.45 14.92 18.76
N LYS A 225 -9.56 14.18 18.65
CA LYS A 225 -9.75 12.93 19.40
C LYS A 225 -8.69 11.88 19.05
N SER A 226 -8.40 11.71 17.76
CA SER A 226 -7.33 10.81 17.31
C SER A 226 -5.97 11.22 17.89
N TRP A 227 -5.74 12.52 17.99
CA TRP A 227 -4.50 13.07 18.53
C TRP A 227 -4.36 12.84 20.04
N GLU A 228 -5.43 13.01 20.81
CA GLU A 228 -5.45 12.71 22.26
C GLU A 228 -5.11 11.24 22.54
N GLU A 229 -5.60 10.31 21.71
CA GLU A 229 -5.23 8.88 21.82
C GLU A 229 -3.75 8.62 21.56
N LEU A 230 -3.16 9.33 20.58
CA LEU A 230 -1.73 9.23 20.29
C LEU A 230 -0.89 9.83 21.42
N GLU A 231 -1.29 10.99 21.95
CA GLU A 231 -0.63 11.65 23.08
C GLU A 231 -0.55 10.73 24.30
N ASN A 232 -1.67 10.10 24.66
CA ASN A 232 -1.73 9.19 25.81
C ASN A 232 -0.78 7.99 25.68
N LYS A 233 -0.49 7.54 24.46
CA LYS A 233 0.45 6.43 24.25
C LYS A 233 1.91 6.87 24.30
N ILE A 234 2.22 8.07 23.81
CA ILE A 234 3.60 8.55 23.63
C ILE A 234 4.15 9.27 24.88
N LEU A 235 3.30 9.98 25.62
CA LEU A 235 3.71 10.82 26.74
C LEU A 235 3.81 10.08 28.08
N ILE A 236 4.68 10.56 28.97
CA ILE A 236 4.77 10.14 30.38
C ILE A 236 3.65 10.82 31.20
N ASN A 237 3.46 12.13 30.99
CA ASN A 237 2.41 12.94 31.63
C ASN A 237 1.89 13.99 30.62
N SER A 238 0.57 14.10 30.48
CA SER A 238 -0.11 15.04 29.58
C SER A 238 -0.07 16.49 30.09
N GLU A 239 0.08 16.69 31.40
CA GLU A 239 -0.15 17.99 32.05
C GLU A 239 1.12 18.82 32.33
N SER A 240 2.32 18.21 32.37
CA SER A 240 3.57 18.95 32.63
C SER A 240 4.73 18.49 31.73
N GLY A 241 5.24 19.41 30.91
CA GLY A 241 6.44 19.24 30.10
C GLY A 241 6.31 18.42 28.80
N ARG A 242 5.19 17.70 28.58
CA ARG A 242 4.96 16.84 27.39
C ARG A 242 6.18 15.98 27.02
N LYS A 243 6.80 15.38 28.05
CA LYS A 243 7.96 14.51 27.89
C LYS A 243 7.54 13.13 27.36
N ILE A 244 8.29 12.65 26.38
CA ILE A 244 8.10 11.33 25.77
C ILE A 244 8.53 10.23 26.75
N LYS A 245 7.90 9.05 26.67
CA LYS A 245 8.32 7.85 27.42
C LYS A 245 9.77 7.49 27.14
N LYS A 246 10.51 7.11 28.19
CA LYS A 246 11.94 6.73 28.09
C LYS A 246 12.18 5.65 27.04
N GLU A 247 11.33 4.63 27.00
CA GLU A 247 11.37 3.55 26.01
C GLU A 247 11.37 4.05 24.55
N ILE A 248 10.66 5.14 24.27
CA ILE A 248 10.60 5.74 22.93
C ILE A 248 11.78 6.69 22.72
N TYR A 249 12.17 7.43 23.75
CA TYR A 249 13.32 8.34 23.71
C TYR A 249 14.63 7.59 23.39
N ASP A 250 14.82 6.41 23.98
CA ASP A 250 16.03 5.59 23.78
C ASP A 250 16.12 5.02 22.35
N ILE A 251 15.02 5.00 21.59
CA ILE A 251 14.98 4.58 20.19
C ILE A 251 15.34 5.74 19.25
N VAL A 252 15.09 6.99 19.66
CA VAL A 252 15.36 8.19 18.85
C VAL A 252 16.86 8.48 18.80
N SER A 253 17.44 8.36 17.61
CA SER A 253 18.86 8.67 17.38
C SER A 253 19.17 10.12 17.77
N HIS A 254 20.30 10.33 18.45
CA HIS A 254 20.70 11.64 18.98
C HIS A 254 21.29 12.59 17.93
N ASP A 255 21.38 12.15 16.67
CA ASP A 255 22.06 12.90 15.62
C ASP A 255 21.10 13.73 14.76
N LEU A 256 21.17 15.04 15.00
CA LEU A 256 20.73 16.16 14.17
C LEU A 256 19.22 16.39 14.02
N ALA A 257 18.85 17.66 14.20
CA ALA A 257 17.51 18.19 14.06
C ALA A 257 16.97 17.97 12.64
N LYS A 258 16.03 17.03 12.50
CA LYS A 258 15.26 16.83 11.26
C LYS A 258 13.80 17.16 11.56
N ASN A 259 13.30 18.26 11.00
CA ASN A 259 11.89 18.68 11.14
C ASN A 259 11.14 18.70 9.80
N LEU A 260 11.75 18.17 8.75
CA LEU A 260 11.26 18.25 7.38
C LEU A 260 11.71 16.99 6.62
N LYS A 261 10.98 15.87 6.74
CA LYS A 261 11.19 14.67 5.89
C LYS A 261 12.68 14.32 5.69
N GLY A 262 13.47 14.37 6.76
CA GLY A 262 14.88 14.02 6.71
C GLY A 262 15.84 15.05 6.08
N THR A 263 15.46 16.32 5.84
CA THR A 263 16.46 17.34 5.47
C THR A 263 17.26 17.76 6.71
N ASP A 264 18.56 17.53 6.70
CA ASP A 264 19.49 18.02 7.72
C ASP A 264 19.43 19.56 7.77
N ILE A 265 18.95 20.12 8.88
CA ILE A 265 19.06 21.55 9.12
C ILE A 265 20.49 21.78 9.64
N LYS A 266 21.41 22.15 8.74
CA LYS A 266 22.71 22.68 9.18
C LYS A 266 22.47 23.97 9.96
N SER A 267 23.04 24.05 11.16
CA SER A 267 23.14 25.31 11.90
C SER A 267 23.72 26.39 10.98
N VAL A 268 23.16 27.60 11.02
CA VAL A 268 23.60 28.77 10.23
C VAL A 268 25.07 29.15 10.48
N ALA A 269 25.71 28.55 11.50
CA ALA A 269 27.14 28.68 11.74
C ALA A 269 27.97 27.63 10.97
N THR A 270 28.04 27.72 9.64
CA THR A 270 29.13 27.09 8.88
C THR A 270 29.66 28.05 7.82
N ASP A 271 30.91 28.45 8.03
CA ASP A 271 31.88 29.18 7.21
C ASP A 271 31.44 29.56 5.77
N PRO A 272 31.47 30.87 5.38
CA PRO A 272 31.06 31.36 4.05
C PRO A 272 31.79 30.77 2.83
N LEU A 273 32.79 29.91 3.03
CA LEU A 273 33.70 29.38 2.00
C LEU A 273 33.52 27.88 1.69
N SER A 274 32.50 27.21 2.24
CA SER A 274 32.32 25.74 2.08
C SER A 274 32.05 25.26 0.63
N TRP A 275 31.74 26.16 -0.30
CA TRP A 275 31.49 25.85 -1.72
C TRP A 275 32.75 25.48 -2.52
N LYS A 276 33.96 25.63 -1.97
CA LYS A 276 35.23 25.28 -2.64
C LYS A 276 35.56 23.78 -2.68
N SER A 277 34.69 22.90 -2.18
CA SER A 277 35.00 21.46 -2.06
C SER A 277 34.50 20.57 -3.20
N PHE A 278 33.87 21.12 -4.24
CA PHE A 278 33.51 20.34 -5.44
C PHE A 278 34.62 20.45 -6.50
N VAL A 279 35.58 19.52 -6.43
CA VAL A 279 36.44 19.21 -7.57
C VAL A 279 35.68 18.20 -8.44
N ALA A 280 35.46 18.56 -9.71
CA ALA A 280 34.98 17.62 -10.70
C ALA A 280 36.10 16.58 -10.98
N VAL A 281 35.80 15.31 -10.72
CA VAL A 281 36.50 14.14 -11.29
C VAL A 281 35.43 13.30 -11.98
#